data_AF-A0A0F3IVZ8-F1
#
_entry.id   AF-A0A0F3IVZ8-F1
#
_cell.length_a   1.000
_cell.length_b   1.000
_cell.length_c   1.000
_cell.angle_alpha   90.00
_cell.angle_beta   90.00
_cell.angle_gamma   90.00
#
_symmetry.space_group_name_H-M   'P 1'
#
loop_
_entity.id
_entity.type
_entity.pdbx_description
1 polymer ?
#
loop_
_entity_poly.entity_id
_entity_poly.type
_entity_poly.pdbx_seq_one_letter_code
_entity_poly.pdbx_strand_id
1 'polypeptide(L)'
;MPEIGVDSPKQMALSGQLKISEFYSTYGVLSYDVKTDKISSAGLGLLYEDECFAILGSYTRDKLSDKELRQDQTFFLRIAFKYLGEFGQ
;
A
#
# COMPACT_ATOMS: atom_id res chain seq x y z
N MET A 1 -5.84 -32.75 20.06
CA MET A 1 -6.02 -31.98 18.82
C MET A 1 -6.16 -30.53 19.24
N PRO A 2 -5.19 -29.63 19.03
CA PRO A 2 -5.36 -28.24 19.45
C PRO A 2 -6.28 -27.54 18.45
N GLU A 3 -7.32 -26.90 18.97
CA GLU A 3 -8.16 -25.98 18.21
C GLU A 3 -7.29 -24.82 17.76
N ILE A 4 -6.98 -24.79 16.46
CA ILE A 4 -6.52 -23.58 15.80
C ILE A 4 -7.65 -22.56 15.88
N GLY A 5 -7.72 -21.84 17.01
CA GLY A 5 -8.46 -20.60 17.11
C GLY A 5 -7.82 -19.62 16.13
N VAL A 6 -8.29 -19.65 14.88
CA VAL A 6 -8.11 -18.55 13.95
C VAL A 6 -8.92 -17.42 14.55
N ASP A 7 -8.28 -16.70 15.47
CA ASP A 7 -8.72 -15.40 15.94
C ASP A 7 -8.68 -14.50 14.71
N SER A 8 -9.71 -14.56 13.85
CA SER A 8 -9.77 -13.79 12.62
C SER A 8 -9.54 -12.32 13.01
N PRO A 9 -8.41 -11.72 12.64
CA PRO A 9 -8.17 -10.33 12.98
C PRO A 9 -9.26 -9.55 12.27
N LYS A 10 -10.18 -8.93 13.03
CA LYS A 10 -11.20 -8.05 12.45
C LYS A 10 -10.47 -6.78 12.03
N GLN A 11 -9.87 -6.83 10.86
CA GLN A 11 -9.21 -5.71 10.23
C GLN A 11 -10.17 -5.11 9.21
N MET A 12 -10.34 -3.80 9.30
CA MET A 12 -11.09 -3.00 8.35
C MET A 12 -10.10 -2.19 7.53
N ALA A 13 -10.18 -2.31 6.22
CA ALA A 13 -9.37 -1.51 5.30
C ALA A 13 -10.24 -0.47 4.61
N LEU A 14 -9.80 0.78 4.65
CA LEU A 14 -10.36 1.88 3.89
C LEU A 14 -9.33 2.30 2.84
N SER A 15 -9.72 2.28 1.57
CA SER A 15 -8.89 2.73 0.48
C SER A 15 -9.64 3.71 -0.41
N GLY A 16 -8.91 4.68 -0.97
CA GLY A 16 -9.44 5.63 -1.94
C GLY A 16 -8.38 5.99 -2.96
N GLN A 17 -8.83 6.29 -4.17
CA GLN A 17 -7.98 6.80 -5.24
C GLN A 17 -8.62 8.05 -5.83
N LEU A 18 -7.80 9.07 -6.07
CA LEU A 18 -8.22 10.35 -6.63
C LEU A 18 -7.31 10.69 -7.81
N LYS A 19 -7.94 11.01 -8.95
CA LYS A 19 -7.24 11.58 -10.10
C LYS A 19 -7.09 13.09 -9.87
N ILE A 20 -5.85 13.55 -9.76
CA ILE A 20 -5.52 14.95 -9.50
C ILE A 20 -5.49 15.74 -10.82
N SER A 21 -4.92 15.13 -11.86
CA SER A 21 -4.83 15.71 -13.20
C SER A 21 -4.76 14.60 -14.25
N GLU A 22 -4.60 14.96 -15.52
CA GLU A 22 -4.47 14.01 -16.63
C GLU A 22 -3.40 12.94 -16.37
N PHE A 23 -2.24 13.36 -15.86
CA PHE A 23 -1.06 12.51 -15.64
C PHE A 23 -0.84 12.09 -14.19
N TYR A 24 -1.51 12.71 -13.20
CA TYR A 24 -1.27 12.44 -11.79
C TYR A 24 -2.49 11.83 -11.09
N SER A 25 -2.27 10.75 -10.37
CA SER A 25 -3.25 10.12 -9.49
C SER A 25 -2.62 9.84 -8.12
N THR A 26 -3.40 9.96 -7.06
CA THR A 26 -2.97 9.57 -5.72
C THR A 26 -3.91 8.51 -5.18
N TYR A 27 -3.38 7.63 -4.33
CA TYR A 27 -4.19 6.69 -3.57
C TYR A 27 -3.75 6.68 -2.11
N GLY A 28 -4.69 6.36 -1.24
CA GLY A 28 -4.46 6.16 0.17
C GLY A 28 -5.12 4.87 0.63
N VAL A 29 -4.48 4.21 1.60
CA VAL A 29 -5.02 3.04 2.28
C VAL A 29 -4.78 3.17 3.77
N LEU A 30 -5.78 2.84 4.56
CA LEU A 30 -5.73 2.80 6.02
C LEU A 30 -6.31 1.47 6.48
N SER A 31 -5.53 0.73 7.26
CA SER A 31 -5.96 -0.53 7.86
C SER A 31 -6.10 -0.34 9.36
N TYR A 32 -7.29 -0.62 9.87
CA TYR A 32 -7.67 -0.44 11.27
C TYR A 32 -8.00 -1.79 11.89
N ASP A 33 -7.43 -2.06 13.05
CA ASP A 33 -7.69 -3.28 13.82
C ASP A 33 -8.77 -2.99 14.87
N VAL A 34 -9.94 -3.57 14.63
CA VAL A 34 -11.16 -3.33 15.41
C VAL A 34 -11.06 -3.94 16.82
N LYS A 35 -10.15 -4.90 17.03
CA LYS A 35 -9.95 -5.51 18.36
C LYS A 35 -9.12 -4.63 19.27
N THR A 36 -8.11 -3.96 18.71
CA THR A 36 -7.15 -3.14 19.48
C THR A 36 -7.46 -1.65 19.41
N ASP A 37 -8.49 -1.25 18.67
CA ASP A 37 -8.91 0.12 18.41
C ASP A 37 -7.76 1.00 17.86
N LYS A 38 -6.92 0.40 17.00
CA LYS A 38 -5.67 1.02 16.52
C LYS A 38 -5.51 0.91 15.03
N ILE A 39 -4.87 1.93 14.44
CA ILE A 39 -4.38 1.88 13.07
C ILE A 39 -3.19 0.94 13.01
N SER A 40 -3.33 -0.14 12.24
CA SER A 40 -2.29 -1.15 12.03
C SER A 40 -1.38 -0.79 10.86
N SER A 41 -1.93 -0.20 9.80
CA SER A 41 -1.16 0.23 8.63
C SER A 41 -1.74 1.48 7.99
N ALA A 42 -0.87 2.29 7.41
CA ALA A 42 -1.24 3.45 6.61
C ALA A 42 -0.31 3.56 5.41
N GLY A 43 -0.89 3.74 4.22
CA GLY A 43 -0.16 3.93 2.98
C GLY A 43 -0.69 5.11 2.18
N LEU A 44 0.23 5.82 1.53
CA LEU A 44 -0.10 6.72 0.43
C LEU A 44 0.76 6.43 -0.79
N GLY A 45 0.24 6.76 -1.96
CA GLY A 45 1.01 6.75 -3.19
C GLY A 45 0.67 7.90 -4.10
N LEU A 46 1.65 8.26 -4.91
CA LEU A 46 1.53 9.17 -6.04
C LEU A 46 1.97 8.43 -7.29
N LEU A 47 1.06 8.38 -8.25
CA LEU A 47 1.26 7.81 -9.56
C LEU A 47 1.33 8.96 -10.56
N TYR A 48 2.45 9.05 -11.27
CA TYR A 48 2.56 9.78 -12.52
C TYR A 48 2.50 8.78 -13.67
N GLU A 49 1.61 8.99 -14.62
CA GLU A 49 1.48 8.15 -15.81
C GLU A 49 1.42 9.01 -17.06
N ASP A 50 2.27 8.71 -18.02
CA ASP A 50 2.34 9.31 -19.34
C ASP A 50 2.17 8.22 -20.44
N GLU A 51 2.29 8.59 -21.72
CA GLU A 51 2.20 7.65 -22.84
C GLU A 51 3.38 6.65 -22.87
N CYS A 52 4.58 7.08 -22.47
CA CYS A 52 5.79 6.25 -22.55
C CYS A 52 6.12 5.47 -21.29
N PHE A 53 5.80 6.01 -20.11
CA PHE A 53 6.20 5.42 -18.84
C PHE A 53 5.27 5.82 -17.69
N ALA A 54 5.34 5.05 -16.61
CA ALA A 54 4.66 5.32 -15.35
C ALA A 54 5.65 5.28 -14.19
N ILE A 55 5.51 6.22 -13.26
CA ILE A 55 6.30 6.31 -12.03
C ILE A 55 5.33 6.26 -10.85
N LEU A 56 5.52 5.26 -10.00
CA LEU A 56 4.81 5.13 -8.73
C LEU A 56 5.80 5.33 -7.58
N GLY A 57 5.58 6.40 -6.82
CA GLY A 57 6.16 6.57 -5.50
C GLY A 57 5.11 6.24 -4.44
N SER A 58 5.43 5.37 -3.50
CA SER A 58 4.55 5.09 -2.36
C SER A 58 5.30 4.98 -1.05
N TYR A 59 4.59 5.31 0.01
CA TYR A 59 5.07 5.21 1.37
C TYR A 59 4.04 4.44 2.18
N THR A 60 4.50 3.41 2.87
CA THR A 60 3.69 2.57 3.75
C THR A 60 4.35 2.53 5.12
N ARG A 61 3.52 2.65 6.15
CA ARG A 61 3.93 2.45 7.55
C ARG A 61 3.08 1.35 8.16
N ASP A 62 3.76 0.36 8.74
CA ASP A 62 3.13 -0.73 9.46
C ASP A 62 3.51 -0.66 10.95
N LYS A 63 2.48 -0.71 11.80
CA LYS A 63 2.63 -0.85 13.25
C LYS A 63 2.40 -2.32 13.60
N LEU A 64 3.45 -3.12 13.50
CA LEU A 64 3.47 -4.46 14.06
C LEU A 64 3.28 -4.32 15.57
N SER A 65 2.14 -4.80 16.06
CA SER A 65 1.75 -4.73 17.47
C SER A 65 2.41 -5.85 18.27
N ASP A 66 3.73 -5.97 18.21
CA ASP A 66 4.47 -6.85 19.10
C ASP A 66 5.73 -6.16 19.63
N LYS A 67 5.88 -6.27 20.94
CA LYS A 67 6.54 -5.34 21.88
C LYS A 67 8.00 -4.95 21.65
N GLU A 68 8.68 -5.37 20.58
CA GLU A 68 10.15 -5.29 20.51
C GLU A 68 10.71 -4.93 19.12
N LEU A 69 9.90 -4.60 18.11
CA LEU A 69 10.40 -4.42 16.75
C LEU A 69 9.95 -3.10 16.13
N ARG A 70 10.95 -2.30 15.74
CA ARG A 70 10.88 -0.98 15.10
C ARG A 70 9.71 -0.87 14.12
N GLN A 71 8.97 0.23 14.25
CA GLN A 71 7.98 0.65 13.26
C GLN A 71 8.58 0.60 11.86
N ASP A 72 8.01 -0.25 11.00
CA ASP A 72 8.51 -0.42 9.64
C ASP A 72 7.96 0.70 8.76
N GLN A 73 8.87 1.42 8.11
CA GLN A 73 8.57 2.51 7.20
C GLN A 73 9.20 2.14 5.87
N THR A 74 8.36 1.74 4.93
CA THR A 74 8.80 1.32 3.61
C THR A 74 8.51 2.43 2.61
N PHE A 75 9.56 2.85 1.91
CA PHE A 75 9.46 3.70 0.72
C PHE A 75 9.64 2.82 -0.51
N PHE A 76 8.70 2.93 -1.43
CA PHE A 76 8.69 2.15 -2.66
C PHE A 76 8.69 3.10 -3.86
N LEU A 77 9.60 2.83 -4.80
CA LEU A 77 9.67 3.53 -6.07
C LEU A 77 9.64 2.50 -7.19
N ARG A 78 8.66 2.62 -8.09
CA ARG A 78 8.53 1.77 -9.27
C ARG A 78 8.49 2.65 -10.51
N ILE A 79 9.28 2.27 -11.50
CA ILE A 79 9.31 2.88 -12.83
C ILE A 79 8.95 1.77 -13.81
N ALA A 80 7.94 2.01 -14.64
CA ALA A 80 7.47 1.07 -15.65
C ALA A 80 7.52 1.75 -17.02
N PHE A 81 8.23 1.16 -17.98
CA PHE A 81 8.31 1.64 -19.36
C PHE A 81 7.32 0.84 -20.21
N LYS A 82 6.33 1.53 -20.81
CA LYS A 82 5.26 0.88 -21.58
C LYS A 82 5.80 0.23 -22.86
N TYR A 83 6.76 0.88 -23.53
CA TYR A 83 7.29 0.43 -24.83
C TYR A 83 8.51 -0.50 -24.75
N LEU A 84 9.20 -0.58 -23.61
CA LEU A 84 10.33 -1.51 -23.46
C LEU A 84 9.89 -2.94 -23.11
N GLY A 85 8.59 -3.14 -22.85
CA GLY A 85 7.98 -4.47 -22.72
C GLY A 85 7.58 -5.12 -24.05
N GLU A 86 7.60 -4.38 -25.16
CA GLU A 86 7.21 -4.86 -26.50
C GLU A 86 8.39 -5.40 -27.33
N PHE A 87 9.62 -5.36 -26.80
CA PHE A 87 10.77 -6.05 -27.39
C PHE A 87 10.79 -7.52 -26.95
N GLY A 88 9.84 -8.31 -27.44
CA GLY A 88 9.68 -9.70 -27.05
C GLY A 88 8.75 -10.56 -27.91
N GLN A 89 8.49 -10.18 -29.17
CA GLN A 89 7.77 -11.03 -30.12
C GLN A 89 8.38 -10.97 -31.53
#